data_AF-A0A167ITH8-F1
#
_entry.id   AF-A0A167ITH8-F1
#
_cell.length_a   1.000
_cell.length_b   1.000
_cell.length_c   1.000
_cell.angle_alpha   90.00
_cell.angle_beta   90.00
_cell.angle_gamma   90.00
#
_symmetry.space_group_name_H-M   'P 1'
#
loop_
_entity.id
_entity.type
_entity.pdbx_description
1 polymer ?
#
loop_
_entity_poly.entity_id
_entity_poly.type
_entity_poly.pdbx_seq_one_letter_code
_entity_poly.pdbx_strand_id
1 'polypeptide(L)'
;MKVQGRYNALDVAATVGIKRFTLASSVNAHGLVYSQGDLHFPAFPMTEEMDTFPSDAYALSKAEVELQADSFARSHPHMRIASLRIH
;
A
#
# COMPACT_ATOMS: atom_id res chain seq x y z
N MET A 1 -12.26 5.33 7.56
CA MET A 1 -12.92 4.13 6.98
C MET A 1 -12.03 3.31 6.06
N LYS A 2 -11.23 3.92 5.15
CA LYS A 2 -10.47 3.19 4.12
C LYS A 2 -9.36 2.27 4.65
N VAL A 3 -8.71 2.61 5.77
CA VAL A 3 -7.59 1.85 6.36
C VAL A 3 -8.10 0.58 7.05
N GLN A 4 -9.07 0.74 7.95
CA GLN A 4 -9.68 -0.37 8.69
C GLN A 4 -10.40 -1.37 7.78
N GLY A 5 -11.10 -0.90 6.74
CA GLY A 5 -11.83 -1.78 5.83
C GLY A 5 -10.91 -2.75 5.07
N ARG A 6 -9.69 -2.33 4.74
CA ARG A 6 -8.72 -3.16 4.02
C ARG A 6 -8.03 -4.15 4.95
N TYR A 7 -7.72 -3.73 6.17
CA TYR A 7 -7.26 -4.64 7.23
C TYR A 7 -8.27 -5.76 7.44
N ASN A 8 -9.54 -5.40 7.65
CA ASN A 8 -10.61 -6.38 7.86
C ASN A 8 -10.76 -7.33 6.66
N ALA A 9 -10.63 -6.82 5.43
CA ALA A 9 -10.69 -7.66 4.23
C ALA A 9 -9.51 -8.66 4.16
N LEU A 10 -8.29 -8.21 4.51
CA LEU A 10 -7.11 -9.08 4.59
C LEU A 10 -7.26 -10.14 5.69
N ASP A 11 -7.75 -9.74 6.86
CA ASP A 11 -7.98 -10.61 8.02
C ASP A 11 -9.02 -11.70 7.73
N VAL A 12 -10.16 -11.32 7.15
CA VAL A 12 -11.18 -12.27 6.71
C VAL A 12 -10.63 -13.18 5.62
N ALA A 13 -9.89 -12.65 4.64
CA ALA A 13 -9.30 -13.44 3.57
C ALA A 13 -8.32 -14.49 4.10
N ALA A 14 -7.46 -14.11 5.06
CA ALA A 14 -6.56 -15.03 5.74
C ALA A 14 -7.35 -16.11 6.50
N THR A 15 -8.38 -15.71 7.24
CA THR A 15 -9.21 -16.61 8.05
C THR A 15 -9.93 -17.67 7.21
N VAL A 16 -10.46 -17.29 6.04
CA VAL A 16 -11.18 -18.23 5.15
C VAL A 16 -10.26 -19.00 4.19
N GLY A 17 -8.94 -18.82 4.31
CA GLY A 17 -7.94 -19.56 3.54
C GLY A 17 -7.74 -19.07 2.10
N ILE A 18 -8.05 -17.80 1.80
CA ILE A 18 -7.71 -17.20 0.51
C ILE A 18 -6.19 -17.05 0.39
N LYS A 19 -5.61 -17.73 -0.60
CA LYS A 19 -4.16 -17.79 -0.80
C LYS A 19 -3.59 -16.68 -1.67
N ARG A 20 -4.44 -15.95 -2.40
CA ARG A 20 -4.00 -14.92 -3.36
C ARG A 20 -4.86 -13.68 -3.20
N PHE A 21 -4.22 -12.55 -2.95
CA PHE A 21 -4.90 -11.28 -2.70
C PHE A 21 -4.20 -10.16 -3.46
N THR A 22 -4.96 -9.25 -4.06
CA THR A 22 -4.40 -8.09 -4.77
C THR A 22 -5.02 -6.81 -4.23
N LEU A 23 -4.16 -5.83 -3.96
CA LEU A 23 -4.53 -4.53 -3.46
C LEU A 23 -4.35 -3.48 -4.54
N ALA A 24 -5.40 -2.69 -4.77
CA ALA A 24 -5.30 -1.49 -5.58
C ALA A 24 -4.68 -0.36 -4.76
N SER A 25 -3.37 -0.18 -4.89
CA SER A 25 -2.66 0.98 -4.34
C SER A 25 -2.68 2.15 -5.35
N SER A 26 -1.72 3.06 -5.31
CA SER A 26 -1.60 4.16 -6.26
C SER A 26 -0.15 4.65 -6.32
N VAL A 27 0.27 5.20 -7.46
CA VAL A 27 1.54 5.94 -7.57
C VAL A 27 1.65 7.07 -6.52
N ASN A 28 0.51 7.61 -6.07
CA ASN A 28 0.44 8.60 -5.00
C ASN A 28 0.90 8.07 -3.64
N ALA A 29 1.14 6.76 -3.46
CA ALA A 29 1.81 6.26 -2.25
C ALA A 29 3.17 6.93 -2.03
N HIS A 30 3.86 7.34 -3.11
CA HIS A 30 5.11 8.10 -3.03
C HIS A 30 4.93 9.59 -2.71
N GLY A 31 3.69 10.10 -2.61
CA GLY A 31 3.43 11.52 -2.43
C GLY A 31 3.60 12.31 -3.73
N LEU A 32 2.69 12.10 -4.69
CA LEU A 32 2.70 12.73 -6.01
C LEU A 32 1.64 13.84 -6.15
N VAL A 33 0.58 13.58 -6.91
CA VAL A 33 -0.36 14.59 -7.46
C VAL A 33 -1.08 15.41 -6.39
N TYR A 34 -1.20 14.87 -5.18
CA TYR A 34 -1.92 15.50 -4.07
C TYR A 34 -1.03 15.97 -2.92
N SER A 35 0.28 15.83 -3.07
CA SER A 35 1.22 16.22 -2.03
C SER A 35 1.13 17.72 -1.73
N GLN A 36 1.21 18.05 -0.44
CA GLN A 36 1.24 19.42 0.05
C GLN A 36 2.69 19.84 0.34
N GLY A 37 3.09 21.01 -0.16
CA GLY A 37 4.46 21.53 -0.01
C GLY A 37 5.40 21.09 -1.14
N ASP A 38 6.70 21.04 -0.85
CA ASP A 38 7.72 20.68 -1.83
C ASP A 38 7.64 19.18 -2.16
N LEU A 39 7.53 18.88 -3.45
CA LEU A 39 7.56 17.50 -3.94
C LEU A 39 8.96 16.91 -3.75
N HIS A 40 9.05 15.85 -2.96
CA HIS A 40 10.30 15.13 -2.75
C HIS A 40 10.39 13.93 -3.68
N PHE A 41 11.30 13.98 -4.65
CA PHE A 41 11.64 12.87 -5.52
C PHE A 41 13.08 12.42 -5.23
N PRO A 42 13.30 11.25 -4.61
CA PRO A 42 14.64 10.80 -4.27
C PRO A 42 15.53 10.60 -5.51
N ALA A 43 14.99 10.02 -6.57
CA ALA A 43 15.69 9.78 -7.84
C ALA A 43 14.71 9.41 -8.97
N PHE A 44 15.21 9.43 -10.21
CA PHE A 44 14.53 8.90 -11.39
C PHE A 44 15.42 7.85 -12.11
N PRO A 45 14.84 6.78 -12.70
CA PRO A 45 13.41 6.45 -12.70
C PRO A 45 12.94 6.04 -11.30
N MET A 46 11.68 6.30 -10.98
CA MET A 46 11.10 5.88 -9.69
C MET A 46 11.04 4.35 -9.62
N THR A 47 11.40 3.79 -8.47
CA THR A 47 11.35 2.34 -8.21
C THR A 47 10.53 2.05 -6.96
N GLU A 48 10.08 0.80 -6.82
CA GLU A 48 9.27 0.37 -5.68
C GLU A 48 10.01 0.45 -4.35
N GLU A 49 11.35 0.37 -4.39
CA GLU A 49 12.26 0.43 -3.24
C GLU A 49 12.46 1.84 -2.68
N MET A 50 11.99 2.87 -3.40
CA MET A 50 12.12 4.24 -2.95
C MET A 50 11.21 4.55 -1.76
N ASP A 51 11.75 5.33 -0.83
CA ASP A 51 11.00 5.83 0.32
C ASP A 51 9.73 6.58 -0.13
N THR A 52 8.69 6.43 0.68
CA THR A 52 7.41 7.10 0.48
C THR A 52 7.30 8.29 1.42
N PHE A 53 6.93 9.45 0.89
CA PHE A 53 6.75 10.67 1.67
C PHE A 53 5.31 11.19 1.53
N PRO A 54 4.31 10.48 2.06
CA PRO A 54 2.92 10.90 1.95
C PRO A 54 2.69 12.18 2.77
N SER A 55 2.18 13.23 2.12
CA SER A 55 1.84 14.51 2.77
C SER A 55 0.32 14.79 2.81
N ASP A 56 -0.48 13.97 2.13
CA ASP A 56 -1.94 14.05 2.16
C ASP A 56 -2.58 12.73 2.64
N ALA A 57 -3.84 12.82 3.09
CA ALA A 57 -4.56 11.68 3.67
C ALA A 57 -4.83 10.54 2.66
N TYR A 58 -4.91 10.83 1.37
CA TYR A 58 -5.07 9.80 0.34
C TYR A 58 -3.77 9.04 0.13
N ALA A 59 -2.64 9.73 -0.08
CA ALA A 59 -1.31 9.14 -0.17
C ALA A 59 -0.98 8.29 1.07
N LEU A 60 -1.22 8.82 2.27
CA LEU A 60 -1.01 8.11 3.53
C LEU A 60 -1.84 6.83 3.59
N SER A 61 -3.13 6.90 3.22
CA SER A 61 -4.00 5.72 3.22
C SER A 61 -3.59 4.63 2.22
N LYS A 62 -2.74 4.96 1.25
CA LYS A 62 -2.16 4.03 0.26
C LYS A 62 -0.85 3.44 0.75
N ALA A 63 0.01 4.24 1.37
CA ALA A 63 1.19 3.74 2.06
C ALA A 63 0.82 2.75 3.20
N GLU A 64 -0.18 3.09 4.01
CA GLU A 64 -0.63 2.24 5.12
C GLU A 64 -1.19 0.88 4.68
N VAL A 65 -1.85 0.80 3.51
CA VAL A 65 -2.36 -0.49 3.04
C VAL A 65 -1.23 -1.39 2.54
N GLU A 66 -0.18 -0.81 1.95
CA GLU A 66 1.00 -1.58 1.56
C GLU A 66 1.73 -2.12 2.79
N LEU A 67 1.84 -1.31 3.85
CA LEU A 67 2.40 -1.76 5.12
C LEU A 67 1.59 -2.91 5.75
N GLN A 68 0.25 -2.85 5.66
CA GLN A 68 -0.60 -3.96 6.10
C GLN A 68 -0.36 -5.21 5.26
N ALA A 69 -0.29 -5.08 3.94
CA ALA A 69 -0.03 -6.18 3.02
C ALA A 69 1.27 -6.91 3.39
N ASP A 70 2.34 -6.14 3.62
CA ASP A 70 3.64 -6.67 4.02
C ASP A 70 3.59 -7.38 5.38
N SER A 71 2.83 -6.84 6.33
CA SER A 71 2.64 -7.47 7.64
C SER A 71 1.88 -8.80 7.53
N PHE A 72 0.84 -8.86 6.69
CA PHE A 72 0.10 -10.09 6.42
C PHE A 72 0.94 -11.11 5.65
N ALA A 73 1.72 -10.69 4.66
CA ALA A 73 2.61 -11.60 3.93
C ALA A 73 3.66 -12.25 4.86
N ARG A 74 4.20 -11.50 5.84
CA ARG A 74 5.13 -12.04 6.85
C ARG A 74 4.44 -12.98 7.85
N SER A 75 3.25 -12.63 8.32
CA SER A 75 2.53 -13.40 9.35
C SER A 75 1.75 -14.60 8.79
N HIS A 76 1.40 -14.59 7.50
CA HIS A 76 0.64 -15.63 6.83
C HIS A 76 1.41 -16.13 5.60
N PRO A 77 2.45 -16.97 5.75
CA PRO A 77 3.35 -17.38 4.65
C PRO A 77 2.66 -18.14 3.49
N HIS A 78 1.44 -18.63 3.72
CA HIS A 78 0.63 -19.31 2.71
C HIS A 78 -0.12 -18.34 1.78
N MET A 79 -0.17 -17.05 2.14
CA MET A 79 -0.78 -16.00 1.34
C MET A 79 0.25 -15.38 0.41
N ARG A 80 -0.19 -15.10 -0.82
CA ARG A 80 0.55 -14.29 -1.80
C ARG A 80 -0.22 -13.01 -2.02
N ILE A 81 0.37 -11.88 -1.64
CA ILE A 81 -0.25 -10.57 -1.69
C ILE A 81 0.55 -9.70 -2.65
N ALA A 82 -0.15 -9.02 -3.57
CA ALA A 82 0.46 -8.07 -4.50
C ALA A 82 -0.20 -6.69 -4.34
N SER A 83 0.61 -5.65 -4.25
CA SER A 83 0.13 -4.26 -4.31
C SER A 83 0.41 -3.68 -5.69
N LEU A 84 -0.60 -3.09 -6.32
CA LEU A 84 -0.48 -2.44 -7.63
C LEU A 84 -0.60 -0.93 -7.45
N ARG A 85 0.50 -0.20 -7.70
CA ARG A 85 0.54 1.26 -7.70
C ARG A 85 0.06 1.79 -9.07
N ILE A 86 -1.26 1.92 -9.22
CA ILE A 86 -1.92 2.44 -10.44
C ILE A 86 -2.02 3.97 -10.47
N HIS A 87 -2.07 4.52 -11.68
CA HIS A 87 -2.15 5.96 -11.96
C HIS A 87 -3.60 6.46 -12.01
#